data_AF-A0A538HT24-F1
#
_entry.id   AF-A0A538HT24-F1
#
_cell.length_a   1.000
_cell.length_b   1.000
_cell.length_c   1.000
_cell.angle_alpha   90.00
_cell.angle_beta   90.00
_cell.angle_gamma   90.00
#
_symmetry.space_group_name_H-M   'P 1'
#
loop_
_entity.id
_entity.type
_entity.pdbx_description
1 polymer ?
#
loop_
_entity_poly.entity_id
_entity_poly.type
_entity_poly.pdbx_seq_one_letter_code
_entity_poly.pdbx_strand_id
1 'polypeptide(L)'
;MTRRDISPPQGGTPPPAVSRDSAGREIELRPLAKEICRRYRTEFPDEEERYGEAGNAWCVHDNLHILNWAFLDTAHGNVLNQQVRWLGRVLAAREFPVERLARDLELAADVVRTEHPDVAAALERATASVEVPL
;
A
#
# COMPACT_ATOMS: atom_id res chain seq x y z
N MET A 1 10.53 -18.49 -13.23
CA MET A 1 9.12 -18.22 -13.63
C MET A 1 9.16 -17.28 -14.83
N THR A 2 8.15 -17.25 -15.72
CA THR A 2 8.16 -16.28 -16.84
C THR A 2 7.80 -14.89 -16.32
N ARG A 3 8.66 -13.88 -16.57
CA ARG A 3 8.42 -12.47 -16.22
C ARG A 3 7.07 -12.01 -16.78
N ARG A 4 6.24 -11.35 -15.97
CA ARG A 4 5.01 -10.69 -16.44
C ARG A 4 5.37 -9.30 -16.96
N ASP A 5 5.04 -9.06 -18.22
CA ASP A 5 5.16 -7.73 -18.81
C ASP A 5 4.00 -6.86 -18.33
N ILE A 6 4.28 -6.00 -17.35
CA ILE A 6 3.33 -5.02 -16.86
C ILE A 6 3.81 -3.63 -17.26
N SER A 7 2.93 -2.85 -17.86
CA SER A 7 3.20 -1.43 -18.09
C SER A 7 3.30 -0.71 -16.74
N PRO A 8 4.14 0.33 -16.60
CA PRO A 8 4.08 1.20 -15.43
C PRO A 8 2.67 1.81 -15.29
N PRO A 9 2.31 2.32 -14.10
CA PRO A 9 1.02 2.98 -13.89
C PRO A 9 0.75 4.05 -14.95
N GLN A 10 -0.26 3.83 -15.79
CA GLN A 10 -0.69 4.73 -16.87
C GLN A 10 -2.22 4.80 -16.87
N GLY A 11 -2.78 6.01 -16.94
CA GLY A 11 -4.23 6.23 -17.06
C GLY A 11 -5.01 5.95 -15.78
N GLY A 12 -5.35 7.01 -15.04
CA GLY A 12 -6.12 6.97 -13.79
C GLY A 12 -6.02 8.30 -13.05
N THR A 13 -6.72 8.44 -11.92
CA THR A 13 -6.46 9.55 -10.98
C THR A 13 -5.04 9.36 -10.43
N PRO A 14 -4.15 10.37 -10.54
CA PRO A 14 -2.81 10.25 -10.00
C PRO A 14 -2.86 9.97 -8.49
N PRO A 15 -1.92 9.17 -7.96
CA PRO A 15 -1.90 8.88 -6.54
C PRO A 15 -1.62 10.18 -5.76
N PRO A 16 -2.21 10.35 -4.57
CA PRO A 16 -1.97 11.52 -3.75
C PRO A 16 -0.48 11.68 -3.43
N ALA A 17 0.07 12.89 -3.59
CA ALA A 17 1.44 13.18 -3.19
C ALA A 17 1.53 13.49 -1.69
N VAL A 18 0.47 14.09 -1.15
CA VAL A 18 0.38 14.57 0.23
C VAL A 18 -0.93 14.10 0.88
N SER A 19 -0.91 13.96 2.20
CA SER A 19 -2.11 13.83 3.03
C SER A 19 -2.04 14.77 4.22
N ARG A 20 -3.03 14.71 5.12
CA ARG A 20 -3.03 15.45 6.39
C ARG A 20 -3.23 14.52 7.55
N ASP A 21 -2.48 14.75 8.63
CA ASP A 21 -2.68 14.03 9.88
C ASP A 21 -3.86 14.60 10.71
N SER A 22 -4.14 13.98 11.85
CA SER A 22 -5.19 14.40 12.77
C SER A 22 -4.99 15.80 13.37
N ALA A 23 -3.76 16.34 13.33
CA ALA A 23 -3.45 17.71 13.70
C ALA A 23 -3.54 18.70 12.51
N GLY A 24 -3.90 18.21 11.32
CA GLY A 24 -4.01 19.00 10.08
C GLY A 24 -2.67 19.31 9.41
N ARG A 25 -1.56 18.73 9.88
CA ARG A 25 -0.22 18.90 9.30
C ARG A 25 -0.14 18.13 7.98
N GLU A 26 0.50 18.73 7.00
CA GLU A 26 0.72 18.10 5.69
C GLU A 26 1.83 17.05 5.78
N ILE A 27 1.59 15.88 5.21
CA ILE A 27 2.51 14.74 5.20
C ILE A 27 2.86 14.37 3.76
N GLU A 28 4.15 14.40 3.44
CA GLU A 28 4.69 13.90 2.18
C GLU A 28 4.64 12.36 2.16
N LEU A 29 3.82 11.79 1.27
CA LEU A 29 3.58 10.34 1.25
C LEU A 29 4.67 9.57 0.51
N ARG A 30 5.34 10.21 -0.46
CA ARG A 30 6.30 9.53 -1.34
C ARG A 30 7.52 8.96 -0.62
N PRO A 31 8.15 9.65 0.35
CA PRO A 31 9.25 9.06 1.13
C PRO A 31 8.82 7.80 1.90
N LEU A 32 7.63 7.84 2.51
CA LEU A 32 7.06 6.71 3.25
C LEU A 32 6.78 5.52 2.31
N ALA A 33 6.10 5.75 1.19
CA ALA A 33 5.80 4.71 0.20
C ALA A 33 7.07 4.05 -0.36
N LYS A 34 8.14 4.83 -0.62
CA LYS A 34 9.42 4.29 -1.07
C LYS A 34 10.09 3.42 -0.01
N GLU A 35 10.03 3.82 1.26
CA GLU A 35 10.60 3.02 2.35
C GLU A 35 9.84 1.70 2.55
N ILE A 36 8.52 1.71 2.42
CA ILE A 36 7.69 0.49 2.46
C ILE A 36 8.10 -0.45 1.33
N CYS A 37 8.12 0.03 0.08
CA CYS A 37 8.51 -0.79 -1.08
C CYS A 37 9.96 -1.29 -1.00
N ARG A 38 10.87 -0.51 -0.41
CA ARG A 38 12.26 -0.96 -0.18
C ARG A 38 12.29 -2.14 0.79
N ARG A 39 11.57 -2.07 1.92
CA ARG A 39 11.47 -3.18 2.89
C ARG A 39 10.80 -4.39 2.27
N TYR A 40 9.67 -4.17 1.60
CA TYR A 40 8.89 -5.21 0.95
C TYR A 40 9.71 -5.98 -0.10
N ARG A 41 10.46 -5.28 -0.97
CA ARG A 41 11.34 -5.93 -1.95
C ARG A 41 12.55 -6.64 -1.33
N THR A 42 12.98 -6.20 -0.15
CA THR A 42 14.01 -6.93 0.59
C THR A 42 13.46 -8.25 1.12
N GLU A 43 12.18 -8.27 1.53
CA GLU A 43 11.49 -9.47 2.02
C GLU A 43 11.07 -10.42 0.87
N PHE A 44 10.68 -9.87 -0.29
CA PHE A 44 10.20 -10.60 -1.46
C PHE A 44 11.05 -10.32 -2.72
N PRO A 45 12.30 -10.82 -2.77
CA PRO A 45 13.20 -10.55 -3.89
C PRO A 45 12.73 -11.18 -5.22
N ASP A 46 11.83 -12.18 -5.18
CA ASP A 46 11.24 -12.83 -6.35
C ASP A 46 10.35 -11.90 -7.18
N GLU A 47 9.90 -10.78 -6.60
CA GLU A 47 9.12 -9.78 -7.31
C GLU A 47 9.88 -9.11 -8.46
N GLU A 48 11.20 -8.99 -8.35
CA GLU A 48 12.01 -8.40 -9.43
C GLU A 48 12.05 -9.31 -10.66
N GLU A 49 12.16 -10.62 -10.44
CA GLU A 49 12.04 -11.60 -11.54
C GLU A 49 10.63 -11.53 -12.15
N ARG A 50 9.61 -11.44 -11.30
CA ARG A 50 8.20 -11.52 -11.71
C ARG A 50 7.67 -10.26 -12.40
N TYR A 51 8.01 -9.08 -11.89
CA TYR A 51 7.39 -7.80 -12.28
C TYR A 51 8.40 -6.71 -12.69
N GLY A 52 9.68 -6.89 -12.37
CA GLY A 52 10.74 -5.93 -12.70
C GLY A 52 10.54 -4.53 -12.12
N GLU A 53 11.17 -3.54 -12.77
CA GLU A 53 11.08 -2.11 -12.40
C GLU A 53 9.65 -1.56 -12.42
N ALA A 54 8.80 -2.05 -13.33
CA ALA A 54 7.41 -1.63 -13.38
C ALA A 54 6.64 -2.08 -12.12
N GLY A 55 7.00 -3.23 -11.54
CA GLY A 55 6.48 -3.68 -10.24
C GLY A 55 6.81 -2.72 -9.11
N ASN A 56 8.01 -2.14 -9.10
CA ASN A 56 8.39 -1.12 -8.12
C ASN A 56 7.56 0.17 -8.27
N ALA A 57 7.31 0.60 -9.52
CA ALA A 57 6.48 1.76 -9.79
C ALA A 57 5.03 1.55 -9.30
N TRP A 58 4.47 0.35 -9.52
CA TRP A 58 3.16 -0.04 -8.98
C TRP A 58 3.14 -0.14 -7.46
N CYS A 59 4.18 -0.73 -6.84
CA CYS A 59 4.29 -0.78 -5.39
C CYS A 59 4.21 0.62 -4.78
N VAL A 60 5.01 1.58 -5.29
CA VAL A 60 5.00 2.96 -4.79
C VAL A 60 3.64 3.61 -5.04
N HIS A 61 3.05 3.39 -6.21
CA HIS A 61 1.75 3.93 -6.57
C HIS A 61 0.65 3.46 -5.60
N ASP A 62 0.58 2.16 -5.32
CA ASP A 62 -0.45 1.58 -4.46
C ASP A 62 -0.25 1.99 -3.00
N ASN A 63 1.01 2.04 -2.53
CA ASN A 63 1.34 2.52 -1.19
C ASN A 63 0.99 4.01 -0.97
N LEU A 64 1.07 4.86 -2.00
CA LEU A 64 0.60 6.24 -1.90
C LEU A 64 -0.92 6.31 -1.64
N HIS A 65 -1.70 5.45 -2.28
CA HIS A 65 -3.15 5.36 -2.02
C HIS A 65 -3.45 4.80 -0.63
N ILE A 66 -2.80 3.70 -0.24
CA ILE A 66 -2.96 3.06 1.06
C ILE A 66 -2.67 4.05 2.19
N LEU A 67 -1.52 4.74 2.13
CA LEU A 67 -1.15 5.74 3.12
C LEU A 67 -2.18 6.87 3.18
N ASN A 68 -2.58 7.43 2.03
CA ASN A 68 -3.58 8.49 2.01
C ASN A 68 -4.91 8.02 2.62
N TRP A 69 -5.37 6.81 2.31
CA TRP A 69 -6.60 6.29 2.91
C TRP A 69 -6.50 6.14 4.42
N ALA A 70 -5.34 5.72 4.94
CA ALA A 70 -5.11 5.54 6.37
C ALA A 70 -5.09 6.88 7.10
N PHE A 71 -4.43 7.91 6.56
CA PHE A 71 -4.48 9.27 7.12
C PHE A 71 -5.90 9.86 7.10
N LEU A 72 -6.67 9.63 6.02
CA LEU A 72 -8.06 10.08 5.95
C LEU A 72 -9.01 9.30 6.88
N ASP A 73 -8.74 8.02 7.15
CA ASP A 73 -9.50 7.19 8.09
C ASP A 73 -9.40 7.76 9.51
N THR A 74 -8.18 8.13 9.92
CA THR A 74 -7.92 8.69 11.25
C THR A 74 -8.38 10.15 11.40
N ALA A 75 -8.29 10.96 10.34
CA ALA A 75 -8.64 12.39 10.40
C ALA A 75 -10.11 12.71 10.08
N HIS A 76 -10.74 11.93 9.19
CA HIS A 76 -12.01 12.29 8.57
C HIS A 76 -13.03 11.14 8.47
N GLY A 77 -12.74 9.98 9.06
CA GLY A 77 -13.65 8.84 9.04
C GLY A 77 -13.85 8.21 7.66
N ASN A 78 -12.83 8.28 6.79
CA ASN A 78 -12.75 7.40 5.61
C ASN A 78 -12.80 5.93 6.08
N VAL A 79 -13.07 4.98 5.16
CA VAL A 79 -13.14 3.56 5.52
C VAL A 79 -11.99 2.80 4.87
N LEU A 80 -10.81 2.87 5.47
CA LEU A 80 -9.59 2.19 4.99
C LEU A 80 -9.86 0.71 4.69
N ASN A 81 -10.59 0.02 5.57
CA ASN A 81 -10.93 -1.40 5.43
C ASN A 81 -11.69 -1.71 4.14
N GLN A 82 -12.60 -0.82 3.70
CA GLN A 82 -13.34 -1.02 2.45
C GLN A 82 -12.42 -0.86 1.23
N GLN A 83 -11.50 0.10 1.27
CA GLN A 83 -10.52 0.34 0.20
C GLN A 83 -9.54 -0.82 0.10
N VAL A 84 -9.01 -1.31 1.23
CA VAL A 84 -8.11 -2.47 1.28
C VAL A 84 -8.81 -3.73 0.77
N ARG A 85 -10.07 -3.98 1.14
CA ARG A 85 -10.83 -5.12 0.61
C ARG A 85 -11.03 -5.02 -0.90
N TRP A 86 -11.32 -3.83 -1.42
CA TRP A 86 -11.41 -3.60 -2.86
C TRP A 86 -10.07 -3.85 -3.57
N LEU A 87 -8.98 -3.30 -3.05
CA LEU A 87 -7.64 -3.48 -3.60
C LEU A 87 -7.24 -4.95 -3.60
N GLY A 88 -7.49 -5.68 -2.51
CA GLY A 88 -7.25 -7.13 -2.42
C GLY A 88 -7.95 -7.90 -3.55
N ARG A 89 -9.20 -7.59 -3.87
CA ARG A 89 -9.92 -8.22 -5.01
C ARG A 89 -9.30 -7.87 -6.36
N VAL A 90 -8.88 -6.61 -6.56
CA VAL A 90 -8.21 -6.19 -7.81
C VAL A 90 -6.88 -6.93 -7.99
N LEU A 91 -6.10 -7.05 -6.92
CA LEU A 91 -4.82 -7.77 -6.93
C LEU A 91 -5.02 -9.28 -7.14
N ALA A 92 -6.01 -9.88 -6.47
CA ALA A 92 -6.38 -11.29 -6.68
C ALA A 92 -6.73 -11.58 -8.14
N ALA A 93 -7.56 -10.72 -8.76
CA ALA A 93 -7.94 -10.85 -10.17
C ALA A 93 -6.74 -10.72 -11.13
N ARG A 94 -5.64 -10.12 -10.68
CA ARG A 94 -4.35 -10.02 -11.41
C ARG A 94 -3.36 -11.12 -11.00
N GLU A 95 -3.84 -12.14 -10.29
CA GLU A 95 -3.07 -13.27 -9.78
C GLU A 95 -1.87 -12.82 -8.93
N PHE A 96 -2.00 -11.70 -8.20
CA PHE A 96 -1.04 -11.28 -7.19
C PHE A 96 -1.29 -12.06 -5.88
N PRO A 97 -0.24 -12.49 -5.16
CA PRO A 97 -0.38 -13.19 -3.88
C PRO A 97 -0.93 -12.26 -2.80
N VAL A 98 -2.23 -12.35 -2.52
CA VAL A 98 -2.97 -11.39 -1.68
C VAL A 98 -2.47 -11.37 -0.24
N GLU A 99 -1.87 -12.45 0.25
CA GLU A 99 -1.22 -12.50 1.57
C GLU A 99 -0.05 -11.50 1.67
N ARG A 100 0.60 -11.19 0.53
CA ARG A 100 1.65 -10.18 0.51
C ARG A 100 1.10 -8.76 0.61
N LEU A 101 -0.16 -8.51 0.26
CA LEU A 101 -0.82 -7.23 0.56
C LEU A 101 -0.98 -7.06 2.08
N ALA A 102 -1.39 -8.10 2.81
CA ALA A 102 -1.46 -8.03 4.26
C ALA A 102 -0.08 -7.71 4.86
N ARG A 103 0.98 -8.34 4.33
CA ARG A 103 2.35 -8.05 4.77
C ARG A 103 2.82 -6.63 4.43
N ASP A 104 2.47 -6.10 3.26
CA ASP A 104 2.75 -4.71 2.87
C ASP A 104 2.07 -3.71 3.84
N LEU A 105 0.83 -3.98 4.28
CA LEU A 105 0.14 -3.17 5.28
C LEU A 105 0.84 -3.20 6.65
N GLU A 106 1.39 -4.34 7.07
CA GLU A 106 2.19 -4.44 8.30
C GLU A 106 3.48 -3.61 8.19
N LEU A 107 4.17 -3.69 7.05
CA LEU A 107 5.37 -2.87 6.79
C LEU A 107 5.02 -1.38 6.76
N ALA A 108 3.88 -1.01 6.17
CA ALA A 108 3.37 0.35 6.18
C ALA A 108 3.11 0.85 7.61
N ALA A 109 2.47 0.01 8.45
CA ALA A 109 2.25 0.33 9.85
C ALA A 109 3.58 0.59 10.58
N ASP A 110 4.58 -0.27 10.39
CA ASP A 110 5.89 -0.11 11.00
C ASP A 110 6.64 1.15 10.55
N VAL A 111 6.49 1.55 9.29
CA VAL A 111 7.13 2.77 8.76
C VAL A 111 6.57 4.03 9.41
N VAL A 112 5.26 4.09 9.65
CA VAL A 112 4.61 5.30 10.19
C VAL A 112 4.48 5.31 11.71
N ARG A 113 4.68 4.16 12.38
CA ARG A 113 4.43 3.94 13.82
C ARG A 113 4.98 5.01 14.76
N THR A 114 6.22 5.44 14.53
CA THR A 114 6.90 6.37 15.44
C THR A 114 6.27 7.76 15.43
N GLU A 115 5.87 8.24 14.25
CA GLU A 115 5.37 9.61 14.06
C GLU A 115 3.84 9.67 14.01
N HIS A 116 3.19 8.58 13.64
CA HIS A 116 1.75 8.45 13.41
C HIS A 116 1.21 7.11 13.94
N PRO A 117 1.20 6.91 15.27
CA PRO A 117 0.77 5.65 15.89
C PRO A 117 -0.71 5.31 15.65
N ASP A 118 -1.57 6.32 15.48
CA ASP A 118 -2.98 6.16 15.12
C ASP A 118 -3.15 5.59 13.71
N VAL A 119 -2.38 6.10 12.75
CA VAL A 119 -2.34 5.61 11.36
C VAL A 119 -1.76 4.19 11.30
N ALA A 120 -0.70 3.91 12.07
CA ALA A 120 -0.15 2.56 12.19
C ALA A 120 -1.20 1.56 12.70
N ALA A 121 -1.92 1.92 13.75
CA ALA A 121 -3.00 1.08 14.28
C ALA A 121 -4.14 0.88 13.25
N ALA A 122 -4.43 1.86 12.41
CA ALA A 122 -5.42 1.72 11.33
C ALA A 122 -4.96 0.72 10.27
N LEU A 123 -3.69 0.79 9.84
CA LEU A 123 -3.08 -0.13 8.89
C LEU A 123 -3.06 -1.58 9.41
N GLU A 124 -2.69 -1.77 10.68
CA GLU A 124 -2.73 -3.08 11.35
C GLU A 124 -4.15 -3.67 11.36
N ARG A 125 -5.17 -2.88 11.70
CA ARG A 125 -6.57 -3.35 11.64
C ARG A 125 -6.99 -3.72 10.22
N ALA A 126 -6.49 -3.00 9.22
CA ALA A 126 -6.84 -3.23 7.83
C ALA A 126 -6.28 -4.55 7.28
N THR A 127 -5.22 -5.11 7.87
CA THR A 127 -4.71 -6.45 7.52
C THR A 127 -5.81 -7.52 7.56
N ALA A 128 -6.71 -7.45 8.55
CA ALA A 128 -7.83 -8.38 8.70
C ALA A 128 -8.92 -8.23 7.61
N SER A 129 -8.85 -7.16 6.81
CA SER A 129 -9.76 -6.93 5.68
C SER A 129 -9.23 -7.50 4.35
N VAL A 130 -8.01 -8.05 4.36
CA VAL A 130 -7.40 -8.75 3.23
C VAL A 130 -8.00 -10.15 3.15
N GLU A 131 -8.97 -10.33 2.26
CA GLU A 131 -9.64 -11.61 2.03
C GLU A 131 -8.83 -12.45 1.04
N VAL A 132 -8.42 -13.65 1.45
CA VAL A 132 -7.89 -14.67 0.54
C VAL A 132 -9.08 -15.35 -0.13
N PRO A 133 -9.23 -15.28 -1.47
CA PRO A 133 -10.27 -16.04 -2.15
C PRO A 133 -10.06 -17.54 -1.90
N LEU A 134 -11.08 -18.23 -1.38
CA LEU A 134 -11.12 -19.69 -1.25
C LEU A 134 -11.15 -20.37 -2.62
#